data_AF-A0A3A8AGG3-F1
#
_entry.id   AF-A0A3A8AGG3-F1
#
_cell.length_a   1.000
_cell.length_b   1.000
_cell.length_c   1.000
_cell.angle_alpha   90.00
_cell.angle_beta   90.00
_cell.angle_gamma   90.00
#
_symmetry.space_group_name_H-M   'P 1'
#
loop_
_entity.id
_entity.type
_entity.pdbx_description
1 polymer ?
#
loop_
_entity_poly.entity_id
_entity_poly.type
_entity_poly.pdbx_seq_one_letter_code
_entity_poly.pdbx_strand_id
1 'polypeptide(L)'
;MEQRVDPILKAKGLTKRYGRVTALDDCDFELYPGEILAVIGDNGAGKSTLIKAVSGAVAPDEGTVWLEGKPVRFHSPLDARDAGIETVYQTLAMSPALSITDNMFMGRELRKPGIMGK
;
A
#
# COMPACT_ATOMS: atom_id res chain seq x y z
N MET A 1 1.90 28.48 -18.56
CA MET A 1 1.74 28.12 -17.13
C MET A 1 1.88 26.62 -17.07
N GLU A 2 2.93 26.11 -16.43
CA GLU A 2 3.16 24.68 -16.23
C GLU A 2 1.95 24.12 -15.44
N GLN A 3 1.17 23.22 -16.02
CA GLN A 3 0.16 22.51 -15.24
C GLN A 3 0.91 21.62 -14.25
N ARG A 4 0.91 21.99 -12.97
CA ARG A 4 1.40 21.10 -11.93
C ARG A 4 0.47 19.91 -11.85
N VAL A 5 1.02 18.74 -12.16
CA VAL A 5 0.33 17.46 -11.97
C VAL A 5 0.22 17.21 -10.48
N ASP A 6 -0.96 16.85 -9.99
CA ASP A 6 -1.15 16.50 -8.58
C ASP A 6 -0.56 15.11 -8.28
N PRO A 7 0.01 14.88 -7.07
CA PRO A 7 0.45 13.55 -6.66
C PRO A 7 -0.71 12.55 -6.69
N ILE A 8 -0.47 11.35 -7.25
CA ILE A 8 -1.45 10.26 -7.22
C ILE A 8 -1.54 9.66 -5.81
N LEU A 9 -0.42 9.58 -5.10
CA LEU A 9 -0.35 9.11 -3.71
C LEU A 9 0.52 10.08 -2.92
N LYS A 10 0.01 10.54 -1.78
CA LYS A 10 0.69 11.51 -0.92
C LYS A 10 0.52 11.12 0.53
N ALA A 11 1.53 11.37 1.34
CA ALA A 11 1.35 11.37 2.78
C ALA A 11 2.06 12.55 3.44
N LYS A 12 1.49 12.99 4.55
CA LYS A 12 2.01 14.09 5.37
C LYS A 12 1.98 13.73 6.84
N GLY A 13 3.09 13.97 7.53
CA GLY A 13 3.29 13.76 8.95
C GLY A 13 3.05 12.33 9.41
N LEU A 14 3.37 11.34 8.58
CA LEU A 14 3.19 9.94 8.96
C LEU A 14 4.10 9.58 10.13
N THR A 15 3.46 9.23 11.24
CA THR A 15 4.16 8.75 12.42
C THR A 15 3.65 7.36 12.78
N LYS A 16 4.58 6.45 13.08
CA LYS A 16 4.26 5.10 13.55
C LYS A 16 5.22 4.67 14.64
N ARG A 17 4.67 4.26 15.78
CA ARG A 17 5.37 3.79 16.96
C ARG A 17 5.01 2.33 17.25
N TYR A 18 6.01 1.57 17.67
CA TYR A 18 5.89 0.19 18.14
C TYR A 18 6.48 0.13 19.55
N GLY A 19 5.61 0.21 20.57
CA GLY A 19 6.04 0.33 21.95
C GLY A 19 6.90 1.58 22.15
N ARG A 20 8.19 1.40 22.45
CA ARG A 20 9.16 2.49 22.66
C ARG A 20 9.90 2.93 21.40
N VAL A 21 9.68 2.26 20.27
CA VAL A 21 10.40 2.54 19.02
C VAL A 21 9.53 3.36 18.08
N THR A 22 9.99 4.54 17.69
CA THR A 22 9.40 5.32 16.60
C THR A 22 9.98 4.82 15.28
N ALA A 23 9.16 4.14 14.47
CA ALA A 23 9.56 3.56 13.19
C ALA A 23 9.32 4.51 12.00
N LEU A 24 8.36 5.42 12.12
CA LEU A 24 8.20 6.59 11.25
C LEU A 24 8.01 7.79 12.16
N ASP A 25 8.70 8.89 11.86
CA ASP A 25 8.67 10.13 12.63
C ASP A 25 8.43 11.28 11.65
N ASP A 26 7.24 11.87 11.70
CA ASP A 26 6.82 13.01 10.86
C ASP A 26 7.19 12.87 9.36
N CYS A 27 6.92 11.69 8.78
CA CYS A 27 7.36 11.36 7.44
C CYS A 27 6.40 11.87 6.36
N ASP A 28 6.97 12.57 5.38
CA ASP A 28 6.29 13.10 4.20
C ASP A 28 6.75 12.39 2.93
N PHE A 29 5.82 12.13 1.99
CA PHE A 29 6.19 11.77 0.62
C PHE A 29 5.09 12.14 -0.38
N GLU A 30 5.49 12.25 -1.64
CA GLU A 30 4.61 12.44 -2.78
C GLU A 30 5.07 11.50 -3.90
N LEU A 31 4.12 10.83 -4.54
CA LEU A 31 4.31 10.01 -5.73
C LEU A 31 3.40 10.58 -6.82
N TYR A 32 3.98 10.89 -7.97
CA TYR A 32 3.28 11.48 -9.10
C TYR A 32 2.83 10.41 -10.12
N PRO A 33 1.80 10.69 -10.94
CA PRO A 33 1.36 9.78 -11.99
C PRO A 33 2.50 9.38 -12.94
N GLY A 34 2.70 8.07 -13.12
CA GLY A 34 3.76 7.53 -13.99
C GLY A 34 5.18 7.59 -13.42
N GLU A 35 5.34 8.08 -12.19
CA GLU A 35 6.63 8.15 -11.51
C GLU A 35 7.02 6.80 -10.89
N ILE A 36 8.33 6.53 -10.87
CA ILE A 36 8.91 5.46 -10.06
C ILE A 36 9.62 6.11 -8.88
N LEU A 37 9.01 6.03 -7.69
CA LEU A 37 9.60 6.53 -6.45
C LEU A 37 10.37 5.42 -5.74
N ALA A 38 11.65 5.67 -5.45
CA ALA A 38 12.48 4.77 -4.65
C ALA A 38 12.59 5.25 -3.20
N VAL A 39 12.26 4.39 -2.25
CA VAL A 39 12.48 4.62 -0.81
C VAL A 39 13.72 3.85 -0.38
N ILE A 40 14.80 4.56 -0.08
CA ILE A 40 16.10 4.00 0.30
C ILE A 40 16.52 4.42 1.70
N GLY A 41 17.48 3.71 2.29
CA GLY A 41 17.97 3.96 3.65
C GLY A 41 18.39 2.67 4.35
N ASP A 42 18.96 2.78 5.54
CA ASP A 42 19.50 1.65 6.30
C ASP A 42 18.42 0.71 6.87
N ASN A 43 18.85 -0.46 7.33
CA ASN A 43 17.98 -1.36 8.06
C ASN A 43 17.48 -0.69 9.34
N GLY A 44 16.16 -0.71 9.54
CA GLY A 44 15.51 0.00 10.65
C GLY A 44 15.08 1.43 10.34
N ALA A 45 15.45 2.01 9.20
CA ALA A 45 15.06 3.38 8.81
C ALA A 45 13.55 3.58 8.47
N GLY A 46 12.69 2.63 8.82
CA GLY A 46 11.24 2.79 8.63
C GLY A 46 10.69 2.43 7.23
N LYS A 47 11.53 2.12 6.23
CA LYS A 47 11.11 1.82 4.85
C LYS A 47 9.94 0.83 4.75
N SER A 48 10.07 -0.34 5.38
CA SER A 48 9.01 -1.35 5.37
C SER A 48 7.77 -0.92 6.14
N THR A 49 7.92 -0.07 7.15
CA THR A 49 6.80 0.53 7.89
C THR A 49 6.04 1.52 7.02
N LEU A 50 6.75 2.35 6.24
CA LEU A 50 6.13 3.25 5.27
C LEU A 50 5.31 2.48 4.24
N ILE A 51 5.89 1.45 3.62
CA ILE A 51 5.18 0.61 2.65
C ILE A 51 3.94 -0.05 3.28
N LYS A 52 4.06 -0.60 4.49
CA LYS A 52 2.92 -1.17 5.22
C LYS A 52 1.84 -0.15 5.58
N ALA A 53 2.23 1.10 5.85
CA ALA A 53 1.29 2.17 6.17
C ALA A 53 0.44 2.55 4.96
N VAL A 54 1.09 2.76 3.81
CA VAL A 54 0.39 3.15 2.57
C VAL A 54 -0.38 1.97 1.95
N SER A 55 0.04 0.73 2.22
CA SER A 55 -0.66 -0.48 1.77
C SER A 55 -1.75 -0.97 2.72
N GLY A 56 -2.05 -0.25 3.82
CA GLY A 56 -3.09 -0.65 4.77
C GLY A 56 -2.76 -1.88 5.64
N ALA A 57 -1.53 -2.38 5.60
CA ALA A 57 -1.08 -3.46 6.48
C ALA A 57 -0.81 -2.98 7.92
N VAL A 58 -0.55 -1.69 8.10
CA VAL A 58 -0.36 -1.04 9.40
C VAL A 58 -1.06 0.31 9.39
N ALA A 59 -1.89 0.60 10.40
CA ALA A 59 -2.41 1.95 10.56
C ALA A 59 -1.34 2.87 11.17
N PRO A 60 -1.02 4.04 10.56
CA PRO A 60 -0.18 5.05 11.21
C PRO A 60 -0.89 5.59 12.46
N ASP A 61 -0.10 6.06 13.43
CA ASP A 61 -0.64 6.64 14.67
C ASP A 61 -1.04 8.11 14.44
N GLU A 62 -0.32 8.81 13.57
CA GLU A 62 -0.55 10.20 13.20
C GLU A 62 -0.30 10.42 11.70
N GLY A 63 -0.71 11.58 11.19
CA GLY A 63 -0.57 11.96 9.80
C GLY A 63 -1.78 11.58 8.94
N THR A 64 -1.67 11.82 7.64
CA THR A 64 -2.73 11.54 6.68
C THR A 64 -2.14 11.06 5.36
N VAL A 65 -2.84 10.11 4.72
CA VAL A 65 -2.54 9.62 3.38
C VAL A 65 -3.66 10.08 2.46
N TRP A 66 -3.31 10.51 1.25
CA TRP A 66 -4.23 10.84 0.18
C TRP A 66 -3.95 9.98 -1.04
N LEU A 67 -5.00 9.45 -1.64
CA LEU A 67 -4.98 8.77 -2.93
C LEU A 67 -5.88 9.56 -3.88
N GLU A 68 -5.33 9.98 -5.02
CA GLU A 68 -6.02 10.81 -6.02
C GLU A 68 -6.67 12.06 -5.38
N GLY A 69 -5.93 12.72 -4.49
CA GLY A 69 -6.38 13.91 -3.77
C GLY A 69 -7.40 13.66 -2.65
N LYS A 70 -7.88 12.43 -2.44
CA LYS A 70 -8.85 12.10 -1.39
C LYS A 70 -8.16 11.50 -0.17
N PRO A 71 -8.44 11.96 1.06
CA PRO A 71 -7.88 11.35 2.25
C PRO A 71 -8.39 9.91 2.37
N VAL A 72 -7.47 8.97 2.60
CA VAL A 72 -7.75 7.55 2.73
C VAL A 72 -7.27 7.02 4.08
N ARG A 73 -8.02 6.05 4.60
CA ARG A 73 -7.62 5.26 5.77
C ARG A 73 -8.00 3.82 5.50
N PHE A 74 -7.00 2.96 5.35
CA PHE A 74 -7.21 1.53 5.12
C PHE A 74 -7.16 0.79 6.46
N HIS A 75 -8.07 -0.17 6.65
CA HIS A 75 -8.11 -1.06 7.80
C HIS A 75 -7.50 -2.43 7.49
N SER A 76 -7.32 -2.73 6.20
CA SER A 76 -6.66 -3.95 5.74
C SER A 76 -5.90 -3.73 4.42
N PRO A 77 -4.96 -4.61 4.07
CA PRO A 77 -4.37 -4.63 2.73
C PRO A 77 -5.37 -4.83 1.59
N LEU A 78 -6.51 -5.48 1.86
CA LEU A 78 -7.57 -5.65 0.87
C LEU A 78 -8.25 -4.32 0.57
N ASP A 79 -8.44 -3.45 1.57
CA ASP A 79 -9.04 -2.13 1.36
C ASP A 79 -8.15 -1.26 0.45
N ALA A 80 -6.83 -1.29 0.68
CA ALA A 80 -5.87 -0.57 -0.16
C ALA A 80 -5.84 -1.11 -1.59
N ARG A 81 -5.91 -2.43 -1.74
CA ARG A 81 -5.99 -3.13 -3.02
C ARG A 81 -7.26 -2.76 -3.79
N ASP A 82 -8.41 -2.76 -3.13
CA ASP A 82 -9.69 -2.41 -3.72
C ASP A 82 -9.74 -0.91 -4.11
N ALA A 83 -8.90 -0.08 -3.49
CA ALA A 83 -8.64 1.30 -3.89
C ALA A 83 -7.58 1.44 -5.02
N GLY A 84 -6.97 0.35 -5.48
CA GLY A 84 -6.00 0.35 -6.57
C GLY A 84 -4.53 0.30 -6.16
N ILE A 85 -4.21 0.13 -4.87
CA ILE A 85 -2.83 -0.01 -4.36
C ILE A 85 -2.47 -1.49 -4.23
N GLU A 86 -1.64 -1.99 -5.16
CA GLU A 86 -1.08 -3.33 -5.05
C GLU A 86 0.28 -3.31 -4.33
N THR A 87 0.55 -4.29 -3.47
CA THR A 87 1.85 -4.43 -2.80
C THR A 87 2.41 -5.82 -2.96
N VAL A 88 3.59 -5.92 -3.56
CA VAL A 88 4.38 -7.16 -3.61
C VAL A 88 5.32 -7.18 -2.42
N TYR A 89 5.07 -8.07 -1.47
CA TYR A 89 5.92 -8.24 -0.30
C TYR A 89 7.17 -9.08 -0.61
N GLN A 90 8.20 -8.96 0.24
CA GLN A 90 9.48 -9.66 0.07
C GLN A 90 9.35 -11.18 -0.06
N THR A 91 8.41 -11.78 0.68
CA THR A 91 8.04 -13.18 0.51
C THR A 91 6.87 -13.25 -0.46
N LEU A 92 7.11 -13.90 -1.61
CA LEU A 92 6.07 -14.12 -2.60
C LEU A 92 5.00 -15.04 -2.02
N ALA A 93 3.75 -14.58 -2.02
CA ALA A 93 2.60 -15.36 -1.62
C ALA A 93 2.12 -16.23 -2.80
N MET A 94 2.97 -17.16 -3.25
CA MET A 94 2.64 -18.11 -4.33
C MET A 94 2.41 -19.50 -3.76
N SER A 95 1.45 -20.23 -4.34
CA SER A 95 1.23 -21.64 -4.05
C SER A 95 1.95 -22.50 -5.09
N PRO A 96 2.95 -23.32 -4.69
CA PRO A 96 3.63 -24.24 -5.60
C PRO A 96 2.72 -25.34 -6.16
N ALA A 97 1.58 -25.59 -5.50
CA ALA A 97 0.61 -26.59 -5.92
C ALA A 97 -0.35 -26.09 -7.00
N LEU A 98 -0.33 -24.79 -7.31
CA LEU A 98 -1.21 -24.16 -8.29
C LEU A 98 -0.46 -23.90 -9.60
N SER A 99 -1.20 -23.90 -10.72
CA SER A 99 -0.65 -23.45 -11.99
C SER A 99 -0.30 -21.95 -11.96
N ILE A 100 0.42 -21.48 -12.98
CA ILE A 100 0.71 -20.04 -13.13
C ILE A 100 -0.59 -19.24 -13.19
N THR A 101 -1.54 -19.69 -14.01
CA THR A 101 -2.85 -19.04 -14.16
C THR A 101 -3.60 -19.00 -12.83
N ASP A 102 -3.64 -20.11 -12.10
CA ASP A 102 -4.34 -20.15 -10.81
C ASP A 102 -3.69 -19.23 -9.77
N ASN A 103 -2.35 -19.15 -9.74
CA ASN A 103 -1.64 -18.19 -8.90
C ASN A 103 -1.97 -16.73 -9.28
N MET A 104 -2.09 -16.41 -10.57
CA MET A 104 -2.43 -15.06 -11.03
C MET A 104 -3.85 -14.63 -10.60
N PHE A 105 -4.79 -15.57 -10.55
CA PHE A 105 -6.18 -15.30 -10.15
C PHE A 105 -6.47 -15.63 -8.68
N MET A 106 -5.48 -16.07 -7.91
CA MET A 106 -5.68 -16.47 -6.51
C MET A 106 -6.21 -15.30 -5.67
N GLY A 107 -7.35 -15.51 -5.01
CA GLY A 107 -8.06 -14.46 -4.26
C GLY A 107 -8.75 -13.40 -5.14
N ARG A 108 -8.83 -13.66 -6.46
CA ARG A 108 -9.50 -12.87 -7.50
C ARG A 108 -10.13 -13.78 -8.56
N GLU A 109 -10.59 -14.96 -8.14
CA GLU A 109 -11.11 -15.95 -9.07
C GLU A 109 -12.34 -15.40 -9.78
N LEU A 110 -12.45 -15.65 -11.08
CA LEU A 110 -13.65 -15.33 -11.84
C LEU A 110 -14.77 -16.29 -11.42
N ARG A 111 -15.62 -15.81 -10.52
CA ARG A 111 -16.74 -16.59 -9.99
C ARG A 111 -17.94 -16.52 -10.92
N LYS A 112 -18.70 -17.63 -11.03
CA LYS A 112 -19.98 -17.64 -11.76
C LYS A 112 -20.98 -16.72 -11.05
N PRO A 113 -21.86 -16.02 -11.79
CA PRO A 113 -22.92 -15.25 -11.18
C PRO A 113 -23.91 -16.17 -10.42
N GLY A 114 -24.47 -15.66 -9.33
CA GLY A 114 -25.47 -16.36 -8.50
C GLY A 114 -24.88 -17.15 -7.34
N ILE A 115 -25.74 -17.90 -6.65
CA ILE A 115 -25.42 -18.66 -5.43
C ILE A 115 -24.31 -19.71 -5.62
N MET A 116 -24.08 -20.21 -6.83
CA MET A 116 -23.03 -21.18 -7.12
C MET A 116 -21.61 -20.59 -7.20
N GLY A 117 -21.49 -19.26 -7.25
CA GLY A 117 -20.20 -18.56 -7.22
C GLY A 117 -20.07 -17.57 -6.06
N LYS A 118 -20.90 -17.71 -5.02
CA LYS A 118 -20.73 -16.94 -3.78
C LYS A 118 -19.57 -17.50 -2.95
#